data_AF-A0A930DRI0-F1
#
_entry.id   AF-A0A930DRI0-F1
#
_cell.length_a   1.000
_cell.length_b   1.000
_cell.length_c   1.000
_cell.angle_alpha   90.00
_cell.angle_beta   90.00
_cell.angle_gamma   90.00
#
_symmetry.space_group_name_H-M   'P 1'
#
loop_
_entity.id
_entity.type
_entity.pdbx_description
1 polymer ?
#
loop_
_entity_poly.entity_id
_entity_poly.type
_entity_poly.pdbx_seq_one_letter_code
_entity_poly.pdbx_strand_id
1 'polypeptide(L)' 'MIKPLNFGNFQAMKRYSYNQMNAWAVSVYKSGFEDGQEDGTETVVLDFDEQTMREFLTSIKGISDKTAEKIISAMIEKGG' A
#
# COMPACT_ATOMS: atom_id res chain seq x y z
N MET A 1 -8.74 17.36 -8.91
CA MET A 1 -10.04 17.91 -9.35
C MET A 1 -11.08 16.81 -9.14
N ILE A 2 -11.98 16.95 -8.16
CA ILE A 2 -13.04 15.94 -7.93
C ILE A 2 -13.95 15.97 -9.15
N LYS A 3 -13.95 14.91 -9.95
CA LYS A 3 -14.85 14.80 -11.11
C LYS A 3 -16.29 14.93 -10.58
N PRO A 4 -17.11 15.85 -11.09
CA PRO A 4 -18.49 15.97 -10.65
C PRO A 4 -19.22 14.64 -10.87
N LEU A 5 -20.08 14.28 -9.93
CA LEU A 5 -20.92 13.08 -10.03
C LEU A 5 -21.63 13.10 -11.39
N ASN A 6 -21.34 12.12 -12.24
CA ASN A 6 -21.99 12.03 -13.54
C ASN A 6 -23.49 11.77 -13.32
N PHE A 7 -24.31 12.79 -13.60
CA PHE A 7 -25.76 12.73 -13.40
C PHE A 7 -26.42 11.58 -14.18
N GLY A 8 -25.87 11.19 -15.34
CA GLY A 8 -26.33 10.04 -16.09
C GLY A 8 -26.14 8.72 -15.33
N ASN A 9 -24.97 8.55 -14.69
CA ASN A 9 -24.69 7.39 -13.85
C ASN A 9 -25.60 7.34 -12.63
N PHE A 10 -25.87 8.49 -12.01
CA PHE A 10 -26.81 8.56 -10.89
C PHE A 10 -28.23 8.14 -11.27
N GLN A 11 -28.73 8.55 -12.44
CA GLN A 11 -30.06 8.13 -12.91
C GLN A 11 -30.11 6.64 -13.26
N ALA A 12 -29.02 6.07 -13.79
CA ALA A 12 -28.92 4.63 -14.04
C ALA A 12 -28.92 3.83 -12.74
N MET A 13 -28.18 4.29 -11.72
CA MET A 13 -28.10 3.65 -10.40
C MET A 13 -29.46 3.54 -9.69
N LYS A 14 -30.35 4.52 -9.88
CA LYS A 14 -31.72 4.46 -9.33
C LYS A 14 -32.53 3.26 -9.81
N ARG A 15 -32.15 2.66 -10.95
CA ARG A 15 -32.84 1.51 -11.56
C ARG A 15 -32.17 0.18 -11.24
N TYR A 16 -31.11 0.18 -10.42
CA TYR A 16 -30.42 -1.05 -10.07
C TYR A 16 -31.30 -1.90 -9.14
N SER A 17 -31.37 -3.19 -9.46
CA SER A 17 -31.79 -4.20 -8.49
C SER A 17 -30.79 -4.26 -7.33
N TYR A 18 -31.21 -4.88 -6.22
CA TYR A 18 -30.34 -5.09 -5.05
C TYR A 18 -28.99 -5.70 -5.43
N ASN A 19 -28.98 -6.75 -6.26
CA ASN A 19 -27.76 -7.42 -6.69
C ASN A 19 -26.85 -6.51 -7.55
N GLN A 20 -27.43 -5.68 -8.42
CA GLN A 20 -26.69 -4.74 -9.24
C GLN A 20 -26.08 -3.60 -8.40
N MET A 21 -26.82 -3.11 -7.40
CA MET A 21 -26.31 -2.11 -6.46
C MET A 21 -25.19 -2.67 -5.59
N ASN A 22 -25.35 -3.90 -5.09
CA ASN A 22 -24.33 -4.59 -4.31
C ASN A 22 -23.03 -4.81 -5.12
N ALA A 23 -23.15 -5.26 -6.37
CA ALA A 23 -22.01 -5.43 -7.27
C ALA A 23 -21.30 -4.10 -7.55
N TRP A 24 -22.06 -3.03 -7.78
CA TRP A 24 -21.50 -1.68 -7.96
C TRP A 24 -20.75 -1.20 -6.71
N ALA A 25 -21.35 -1.31 -5.52
CA ALA A 25 -20.71 -0.90 -4.27
C ALA A 25 -19.39 -1.63 -4.02
N VAL A 26 -19.37 -2.97 -4.22
CA VAL A 26 -18.15 -3.77 -4.09
C VAL A 26 -17.08 -3.32 -5.09
N SER A 27 -17.46 -3.01 -6.34
CA SER A 27 -16.50 -2.52 -7.34
C SER A 27 -15.86 -1.19 -6.96
N VAL A 28 -16.62 -0.27 -6.37
CA VAL A 28 -16.11 1.04 -5.91
C VAL A 28 -15.12 0.88 -4.75
N TYR A 29 -15.41 -0.01 -3.80
CA TYR A 29 -14.49 -0.30 -2.71
C TYR A 29 -13.19 -0.95 -3.21
N LYS A 30 -13.29 -1.90 -4.14
CA LYS A 30 -12.11 -2.54 -4.74
C LYS A 30 -11.27 -1.55 -5.53
N SER A 31 -11.89 -0.76 -6.40
CA SER A 31 -11.15 0.22 -7.20
C SER A 31 -10.52 1.29 -6.31
N GLY A 32 -11.21 1.76 -5.27
CA GLY A 32 -10.64 2.72 -4.34
C GLY A 32 -9.48 2.16 -3.51
N PHE A 33 -9.49 0.85 -3.22
CA PHE A 33 -8.37 0.16 -2.58
C PHE A 33 -7.19 -0.02 -3.55
N GLU A 34 -7.45 -0.48 -4.78
CA GLU A 34 -6.45 -0.65 -5.84
C GLU A 34 -5.80 0.68 -6.23
N ASP A 35 -6.59 1.74 -6.43
CA ASP A 35 -6.11 3.10 -6.69
C ASP A 35 -5.20 3.59 -5.54
N GLY A 36 -5.53 3.26 -4.29
CA GLY A 36 -4.69 3.58 -3.12
C GLY A 36 -3.40 2.75 -3.02
N GLN A 37 -3.38 1.54 -3.58
CA GLN A 37 -2.15 0.75 -3.72
C GLN A 37 -1.27 1.33 -4.84
N GLU A 38 -1.86 1.68 -5.98
CA GLU A 38 -1.15 2.22 -7.15
C GLU A 38 -0.60 3.65 -6.94
N ASP A 39 -1.23 4.49 -6.10
CA ASP A 39 -0.78 5.86 -5.78
C ASP A 39 0.49 5.89 -4.90
N GLY A 40 1.20 4.77 -4.77
CA GLY A 40 2.51 4.69 -4.11
C GLY A 40 2.44 4.64 -2.58
N THR A 41 1.26 4.42 -2.00
CA THR A 41 1.12 3.94 -0.61
C THR A 41 1.11 2.42 -0.53
N GLU A 42 1.89 1.74 -1.37
CA GLU A 42 2.52 0.52 -0.92
C GLU A 42 3.34 0.90 0.32
N THR A 43 2.78 0.69 1.52
CA THR A 43 3.61 0.15 2.59
C THR A 43 4.18 -1.13 2.01
N VAL A 44 5.32 -0.99 1.33
CA VAL A 44 6.22 -2.09 1.12
C VAL A 44 6.52 -2.52 2.54
N VAL A 45 5.82 -3.57 2.98
CA VAL A 45 6.31 -4.36 4.09
C VAL A 45 7.60 -4.92 3.52
N LEU A 46 8.67 -4.17 3.75
CA LEU A 46 10.00 -4.58 3.42
C LEU A 46 10.25 -5.72 4.39
N ASP A 47 9.88 -6.93 3.94
CA ASP A 47 10.09 -8.19 4.63
C ASP A 47 11.59 -8.51 4.50
N PHE A 48 12.41 -7.60 5.03
CA PHE A 48 13.83 -7.83 5.13
C PHE A 48 14.04 -8.65 6.39
N ASP A 49 14.35 -9.91 6.21
CA ASP A 49 15.01 -10.67 7.25
C ASP A 49 16.36 -10.00 7.62
N GLU A 50 16.89 -10.34 8.79
CA GLU A 50 18.12 -9.75 9.32
C GLU A 50 19.30 -9.84 8.33
N GLN A 51 19.39 -10.95 7.59
CA GLN A 51 20.46 -11.19 6.64
C GLN A 51 20.30 -10.28 5.41
N THR A 52 19.10 -10.18 4.86
CA THR A 52 18.84 -9.29 3.71
C THR A 52 19.07 -7.81 4.07
N MET A 53 18.71 -7.38 5.28
CA MET A 53 19.03 -6.02 5.75
C MET A 53 20.54 -5.79 5.84
N ARG A 54 21.30 -6.76 6.34
CA ARG A 54 22.75 -6.66 6.46
C ARG A 54 23.44 -6.59 5.11
N GLU A 55 23.05 -7.45 4.18
CA GLU A 55 23.58 -7.46 2.81
C GLU A 55 23.31 -6.12 2.12
N PHE A 56 22.10 -5.58 2.28
CA PHE A 56 21.75 -4.25 1.77
C PHE A 56 22.61 -3.14 2.40
N LEU A 57 22.69 -3.08 3.73
CA LEU A 57 23.40 -2.01 4.43
C LEU A 57 24.90 -2.02 4.14
N THR A 58 25.51 -3.20 4.06
CA THR A 58 26.95 -3.36 3.76
C THR A 58 27.29 -3.10 2.28
N SER A 59 26.31 -3.19 1.38
CA SER A 59 26.48 -2.77 -0.02
C SER A 59 26.65 -1.25 -0.20
N ILE A 60 26.23 -0.45 0.80
CA ILE A 60 26.32 1.01 0.77
C ILE A 60 27.72 1.44 1.21
N LYS A 61 28.46 2.05 0.28
CA LYS A 61 29.81 2.59 0.55
C LYS A 61 29.77 3.62 1.70
N GLY A 62 30.44 3.30 2.80
CA GLY A 62 30.52 4.14 3.99
C GLY A 62 29.77 3.60 5.21
N ILE A 63 28.98 2.53 5.05
CA ILE A 63 28.41 1.79 6.18
C ILE A 63 29.36 0.65 6.55
N SER A 64 29.84 0.67 7.79
CA SER A 64 30.62 -0.44 8.35
C SER A 64 29.69 -1.52 8.90
N ASP A 65 30.18 -2.77 9.00
CA ASP A 65 29.42 -3.88 9.61
C ASP A 65 28.88 -3.51 11.00
N LYS A 66 29.70 -2.84 11.81
CA LYS A 66 29.31 -2.38 13.15
C LYS A 66 28.18 -1.34 13.11
N THR A 67 28.12 -0.53 12.06
CA THR A 67 27.03 0.44 11.87
C THR A 67 25.77 -0.27 11.37
N ALA A 68 25.91 -1.22 10.45
CA ALA A 68 24.80 -2.02 9.95
C ALA A 68 24.11 -2.79 11.09
N GLU A 69 24.88 -3.44 11.96
CA GLU A 69 24.38 -4.14 13.15
C GLU A 69 23.52 -3.28 14.06
N LYS A 70 23.98 -2.05 14.33
CA LYS A 70 23.26 -1.12 15.19
C LYS A 70 21.93 -0.70 14.57
N ILE A 71 21.91 -0.49 13.25
CA ILE A 71 20.69 -0.13 12.52
C ILE A 71 19.70 -1.29 12.57
N ILE A 72 20.16 -2.51 12.26
CA ILE A 72 19.32 -3.73 12.28
C ILE A 72 18.76 -3.97 13.69
N SER A 73 19.60 -3.91 14.72
CA SER A 73 19.19 -4.09 16.11
C SER A 73 18.12 -3.07 16.52
N ALA A 74 18.30 -1.80 16.17
CA ALA A 74 17.34 -0.74 16.48
C ALA A 74 16.01 -0.90 15.72
N MET A 75 16.04 -1.43 14.49
CA MET A 75 14.84 -1.72 13.72
C MET A 75 14.06 -2.90 14.32
N ILE A 76 14.75 -3.95 14.76
CA ILE A 76 14.13 -5.10 15.46
C ILE A 76 13.53 -4.65 16.80
N GLU A 77 14.26 -3.85 17.59
CA GLU A 77 13.81 -3.38 18.90
C GLU A 77 12.58 -2.44 18.82
N LYS A 78 12.47 -1.63 17.75
CA LYS A 78 11.34 -0.71 17.55
C LYS A 78 10.17 -1.31 16.78
N GLY A 79 10.40 -2.35 15.97
CA GLY A 79 9.39 -3.02 15.17
C GLY A 79 8.71 -4.21 15.88
N GLY A 80 9.26 -4.65 17.03
CA GLY A 80 8.70 -5.69 17.89
C GLY A 80 7.74 -5.18 18.96
#